data_AF-A0A3D5L079-F1
#
_entry.id   AF-A0A3D5L079-F1
#
_cell.length_a   1.000
_cell.length_b   1.000
_cell.length_c   1.000
_cell.angle_alpha   90.00
_cell.angle_beta   90.00
_cell.angle_gamma   90.00
#
_symmetry.space_group_name_H-M   'P 1'
#
loop_
_entity.id
_entity.type
_entity.pdbx_description
1 polymer ?
#
loop_
_entity_poly.entity_id
_entity_poly.type
_entity_poly.pdbx_seq_one_letter_code
_entity_poly.pdbx_strand_id
1 'polypeptide(L)'
;MVTWTKDMLRILKEEYPTKSNAEIAEELGISARAVQWKAYWLGLKKHNSWSHIEWTDEQLNLLRRKFPICSLREVAALLGISKTVVARKAKELGLQKAAKSEARMKIEETIKTYIGMYPFKKIAEMCGISARRVGKIAKELGLTVSKEARNRMTSEAVAKAYELEEFYVSCGLSPEMERKLGSDKSRLNMEYRLREDGYFVTHGCDVVYFSPRLKRHPVRERHAEEMGMVFVEYPEDCLATEDNEGAQAPENLINSSIMVITGKITEVCPIREGNKNGHDWKVQDCVLEIPGGEKPQICVFNVFGDNIGKFNIQVGEQLSVDIQMSANKGKDGRWFGNNRAMEVTRV
;
A
#
# COMPACT_ATOMS: atom_id res chain seq x y z
N MET A 1 31.66 10.50 -3.35
CA MET A 1 32.67 9.71 -2.61
C MET A 1 33.31 10.62 -1.57
N VAL A 2 33.38 10.20 -0.30
CA VAL A 2 33.99 11.02 0.76
C VAL A 2 35.51 10.92 0.67
N THR A 3 36.20 12.05 0.59
CA THR A 3 37.66 12.13 0.64
C THR A 3 38.10 12.10 2.10
N TRP A 4 38.86 11.07 2.49
CA TRP A 4 39.35 10.91 3.86
C TRP A 4 40.67 11.65 4.04
N THR A 5 40.68 12.73 4.82
CA THR A 5 41.91 13.44 5.19
C THR A 5 42.64 12.73 6.31
N LYS A 6 43.92 13.07 6.52
CA LYS A 6 44.75 12.49 7.59
C LYS A 6 44.16 12.77 8.98
N ASP A 7 43.56 13.95 9.17
CA ASP A 7 42.94 14.33 10.45
C ASP A 7 41.66 13.54 10.72
N MET A 8 40.81 13.32 9.70
CA MET A 8 39.63 12.46 9.83
C MET A 8 40.00 11.02 10.18
N LEU A 9 41.12 10.52 9.66
CA LEU A 9 41.62 9.18 9.99
C LEU A 9 42.18 9.10 11.41
N ARG A 10 42.81 10.17 11.92
CA ARG A 10 43.29 10.25 13.30
C ARG A 10 42.11 10.22 14.28
N ILE A 11 41.14 11.11 14.09
CA ILE A 11 39.92 11.21 14.91
C ILE A 11 39.17 9.87 14.88
N LEU A 12 39.00 9.27 13.69
CA LEU A 12 38.37 7.96 13.58
C LEU A 12 39.12 6.87 14.37
N LYS A 13 40.45 6.85 14.39
CA LYS A 13 41.19 5.83 15.14
C LYS A 13 41.10 6.02 16.66
N GLU A 14 41.14 7.26 17.12
CA GLU A 14 41.13 7.60 18.55
C GLU A 14 39.74 7.45 19.17
N GLU A 15 38.70 7.85 18.44
CA GLU A 15 37.34 7.96 19.00
C GLU A 15 36.43 6.79 18.65
N TYR A 16 36.76 6.03 17.59
CA TYR A 16 35.95 4.87 17.21
C TYR A 16 35.79 3.82 18.31
N PRO A 17 36.77 3.54 19.18
CA PRO A 17 36.57 2.58 20.26
C PRO A 17 35.46 2.97 21.25
N THR A 18 35.19 4.26 21.49
CA THR A 18 34.34 4.73 22.61
C THR A 18 33.03 5.39 22.18
N LYS A 19 33.05 6.31 21.20
CA LYS A 19 31.88 7.09 20.78
C LYS A 19 30.92 6.27 19.90
N SER A 20 29.69 6.72 19.66
CA SER A 20 28.80 6.06 18.68
C SER A 20 29.19 6.42 17.23
N ASN A 21 28.77 5.61 16.26
CA ASN A 21 29.03 5.94 14.84
C ASN A 21 28.26 7.20 14.38
N ALA A 22 27.22 7.60 15.11
CA ALA A 22 26.43 8.79 14.82
C ALA A 22 27.15 10.05 15.33
N GLU A 23 27.71 10.01 16.54
CA GLU A 23 28.51 11.12 17.10
C GLU A 23 29.75 11.41 16.26
N ILE A 24 30.51 10.38 15.86
CA ILE A 24 31.69 10.54 15.01
C ILE A 24 31.31 11.08 13.61
N ALA A 25 30.11 10.74 13.14
CA ALA A 25 29.60 11.22 11.86
C ALA A 25 29.25 12.71 11.90
N GLU A 26 28.65 13.16 13.01
CA GLU A 26 28.34 14.57 13.26
C GLU A 26 29.62 15.41 13.39
N GLU A 27 30.61 14.92 14.15
CA GLU A 27 31.88 15.59 14.37
C GLU A 27 32.74 15.72 13.09
N LEU A 28 32.65 14.73 12.20
CA LEU A 28 33.36 14.72 10.92
C LEU A 28 32.54 15.28 9.75
N GLY A 29 31.27 15.66 9.97
CA GLY A 29 30.37 16.17 8.93
C GLY A 29 30.08 15.17 7.80
N ILE A 30 30.09 13.85 8.09
CA ILE A 30 29.92 12.78 7.10
C ILE A 30 28.82 11.81 7.52
N SER A 31 28.35 10.97 6.59
CA SER A 31 27.34 9.96 6.93
C SER A 31 27.91 8.88 7.88
N ALA A 32 27.10 8.43 8.85
CA ALA A 32 27.42 7.30 9.73
C ALA A 32 27.74 6.00 8.96
N ARG A 33 27.17 5.84 7.77
CA ARG A 33 27.45 4.74 6.85
C ARG A 33 28.89 4.80 6.32
N ALA A 34 29.40 6.00 5.99
CA ALA A 34 30.78 6.19 5.53
C ALA A 34 31.79 5.92 6.66
N VAL A 35 31.50 6.39 7.88
CA VAL A 35 32.28 6.10 9.10
C VAL A 35 32.37 4.58 9.33
N GLN A 36 31.22 3.89 9.29
CA GLN A 36 31.15 2.43 9.46
C GLN A 36 32.00 1.70 8.42
N TRP A 37 31.86 2.05 7.15
CA TRP A 37 32.60 1.43 6.05
C TRP A 37 34.11 1.65 6.18
N LYS A 38 34.52 2.87 6.55
CA LYS A 38 35.95 3.16 6.71
C LYS A 38 36.55 2.43 7.90
N ALA A 39 35.83 2.37 9.02
CA ALA A 39 36.28 1.62 10.19
C ALA A 39 36.38 0.12 9.92
N TYR A 40 35.47 -0.46 9.13
CA TYR A 40 35.55 -1.84 8.66
C TYR A 40 36.83 -2.09 7.86
N TRP A 41 37.14 -1.23 6.88
CA TRP A 41 38.37 -1.32 6.07
C TRP A 41 39.65 -1.14 6.89
N LEU A 42 39.59 -0.35 7.96
CA LEU A 42 40.71 -0.13 8.88
C LEU A 42 40.81 -1.19 9.99
N GLY A 43 39.88 -2.15 10.05
CA GLY A 43 39.85 -3.19 11.07
C GLY A 43 39.59 -2.70 12.49
N LEU A 44 39.02 -1.49 12.65
CA LEU A 44 38.76 -0.91 13.97
C LEU A 44 37.62 -1.65 14.67
N LYS A 45 37.74 -1.84 15.98
CA LYS A 45 36.73 -2.47 16.83
C LYS A 45 36.28 -1.50 17.92
N LYS A 46 34.98 -1.44 18.15
CA LYS A 46 34.40 -0.73 19.32
C LYS A 46 34.84 -1.44 20.59
N HIS A 47 35.07 -0.69 21.67
CA HIS A 47 35.03 -1.27 23.01
C HIS A 47 33.67 -1.93 23.19
N ASN A 48 33.69 -3.14 23.74
CA ASN A 48 32.47 -3.88 23.96
C ASN A 48 31.74 -3.19 25.14
N SER A 49 30.83 -2.25 24.88
CA SER A 49 30.06 -1.59 25.95
C SER A 49 29.32 -2.57 26.87
N TRP A 50 29.16 -3.81 26.39
CA TRP A 50 28.56 -4.96 27.06
C TRP A 50 29.50 -5.77 27.97
N SER A 51 30.80 -5.45 28.03
CA SER A 51 31.78 -6.19 28.86
C SER A 51 31.81 -5.76 30.33
N HIS A 52 31.16 -4.66 30.70
CA HIS A 52 31.19 -4.10 32.06
C HIS A 52 29.86 -4.22 32.82
N ILE A 53 28.93 -5.06 32.38
CA ILE A 53 27.77 -5.38 33.21
C ILE A 53 28.26 -6.26 34.35
N GLU A 54 28.39 -5.66 35.53
CA GLU A 54 28.61 -6.36 36.78
C GLU A 54 27.35 -7.14 37.14
N TRP A 55 27.49 -8.47 37.21
CA TRP A 55 26.38 -9.35 37.53
C TRP A 55 26.27 -9.46 39.04
N THR A 56 25.15 -9.01 39.61
CA THR A 56 24.87 -9.24 41.02
C THR A 56 24.45 -10.69 41.26
N ASP A 57 24.67 -11.19 42.48
CA ASP A 57 24.27 -12.56 42.84
C ASP A 57 22.77 -12.80 42.69
N GLU A 58 21.95 -11.76 42.93
CA GLU A 58 20.51 -11.79 42.69
C GLU A 58 20.16 -12.00 41.21
N GLN A 59 20.85 -11.29 40.30
CA GLN A 59 20.67 -11.44 38.86
C GLN A 59 21.13 -12.83 38.38
N LEU A 60 22.23 -13.35 38.94
CA LEU A 60 22.73 -14.69 38.63
C LEU A 60 21.75 -15.78 39.10
N ASN A 61 21.20 -15.64 40.30
CA ASN A 61 20.19 -16.57 40.83
C ASN A 61 18.88 -16.52 40.04
N LEU A 62 18.43 -15.32 39.66
CA LEU A 62 17.26 -15.16 38.81
C LEU A 62 17.49 -15.81 37.44
N LEU A 63 18.68 -15.60 36.85
CA LEU A 63 19.06 -16.23 35.59
C LEU A 63 19.06 -17.75 35.70
N ARG A 64 19.70 -18.34 36.72
CA ARG A 64 19.72 -19.80 36.95
C ARG A 64 18.33 -20.39 37.07
N ARG A 65 17.42 -19.74 37.80
CA ARG A 65 16.05 -20.21 38.02
C ARG A 65 15.14 -20.05 36.81
N LYS A 66 15.19 -18.89 36.14
CA LYS A 66 14.25 -18.54 35.06
C LYS A 66 14.74 -18.95 33.68
N PHE A 67 16.05 -19.11 33.47
CA PHE A 67 16.58 -19.49 32.15
C PHE A 67 16.05 -20.82 31.63
N PRO A 68 15.93 -21.91 32.42
CA PRO A 68 15.43 -23.18 31.89
C PRO A 68 13.99 -23.12 31.38
N ILE A 69 13.16 -22.23 31.95
CA ILE A 69 11.70 -22.19 31.77
C ILE A 69 11.27 -21.09 30.79
N CYS A 70 11.78 -19.88 30.97
CA CYS A 70 11.32 -18.68 30.26
C CYS A 70 12.05 -18.47 28.93
N SER A 71 11.50 -17.65 28.04
CA SER A 71 12.20 -17.25 26.82
C SER A 71 13.37 -16.31 27.16
N LEU A 72 14.41 -16.29 26.32
CA LEU A 72 15.55 -15.38 26.50
C LEU A 72 15.10 -13.90 26.49
N ARG A 73 14.02 -13.59 25.76
CA ARG A 73 13.43 -12.25 25.71
C ARG A 73 12.76 -11.87 27.03
N GLU A 74 12.02 -12.79 27.63
CA GLU A 74 11.41 -12.57 28.96
C GLU A 74 12.48 -12.39 30.03
N VAL A 75 13.50 -13.25 30.05
CA VAL A 75 14.60 -13.13 31.02
C VAL A 75 15.36 -11.82 30.86
N ALA A 76 15.58 -11.38 29.62
CA ALA A 76 16.16 -10.07 29.31
C ALA A 76 15.30 -8.91 29.83
N ALA A 77 13.98 -8.97 29.62
CA ALA A 77 13.07 -7.96 30.11
C ALA A 77 13.03 -7.90 31.65
N LEU A 78 13.03 -9.05 32.32
CA LEU A 78 13.05 -9.14 33.78
C LEU A 78 14.33 -8.56 34.41
N LEU A 79 15.46 -8.70 33.73
CA LEU A 79 16.75 -8.20 34.21
C LEU A 79 17.03 -6.75 33.78
N GLY A 80 16.24 -6.18 32.87
CA GLY A 80 16.55 -4.88 32.26
C GLY A 80 17.81 -4.90 31.38
N ILE A 81 18.27 -6.09 30.97
CA ILE A 81 19.52 -6.31 30.22
C ILE A 81 19.19 -6.82 28.82
N SER A 82 20.02 -6.51 27.83
CA SER A 82 19.87 -7.06 26.48
C SER A 82 19.96 -8.58 26.43
N LYS A 83 19.11 -9.18 25.59
CA LYS A 83 19.08 -10.63 25.30
C LYS A 83 20.45 -11.21 24.93
N THR A 84 21.33 -10.43 24.32
CA THR A 84 22.66 -10.88 23.89
C THR A 84 23.60 -11.10 25.07
N VAL A 85 23.58 -10.21 26.06
CA VAL A 85 24.37 -10.33 27.29
C VAL A 85 23.85 -11.48 28.14
N VAL A 86 22.52 -11.58 28.28
CA VAL A 86 21.89 -12.68 29.01
C VAL A 86 22.24 -14.03 28.36
N ALA A 87 22.24 -14.13 27.03
CA ALA A 87 22.65 -15.33 26.32
C ALA A 87 24.13 -15.66 26.53
N ARG A 88 24.99 -14.64 26.47
CA ARG A 88 26.44 -14.79 26.72
C ARG A 88 26.70 -15.28 28.13
N LYS A 89 26.08 -14.66 29.13
CA LYS A 89 26.23 -15.06 30.53
C LYS A 89 25.65 -16.45 30.80
N ALA A 90 24.50 -16.77 30.23
CA ALA A 90 23.95 -18.12 30.32
C ALA A 90 24.88 -19.17 29.72
N LYS A 91 25.54 -18.85 28.59
CA LYS A 91 26.57 -19.71 27.97
C LYS A 91 27.81 -19.85 28.86
N GLU A 92 28.32 -18.76 29.43
CA GLU A 92 29.44 -18.77 30.38
C GLU A 92 29.14 -19.61 31.63
N LEU A 93 27.89 -19.57 32.11
CA LEU A 93 27.40 -20.37 33.24
C LEU A 93 27.00 -21.81 32.87
N GLY A 94 27.10 -22.20 31.60
CA GLY A 94 26.71 -23.52 31.11
C GLY A 94 25.22 -23.82 31.21
N LEU A 95 24.36 -22.80 31.32
CA LEU A 95 22.92 -22.98 31.46
C LEU A 95 22.31 -23.51 30.17
N GLN A 96 21.59 -24.63 30.27
CA GLN A 96 20.82 -25.22 29.19
C GLN A 96 19.34 -24.89 29.36
N LYS A 97 18.61 -24.78 28.24
CA LYS A 97 17.15 -24.72 28.29
C LYS A 97 16.61 -26.09 28.75
N ALA A 98 15.47 -26.10 29.45
CA ALA A 98 14.80 -27.35 29.76
C ALA A 98 14.50 -28.13 28.46
N ALA A 99 14.62 -29.46 28.51
CA ALA A 99 14.61 -30.32 27.32
C ALA A 99 13.38 -30.11 26.42
N LYS A 100 12.20 -29.91 27.03
CA LYS A 100 10.98 -29.43 26.36
C LYS A 100 10.19 -28.57 27.34
N SER A 101 9.86 -27.34 26.96
CA SER A 101 8.96 -26.52 27.78
C SER A 101 7.54 -27.08 27.75
N GLU A 102 6.76 -26.90 28.81
CA GLU A 102 5.35 -27.32 28.84
C GLU A 102 4.55 -26.70 27.69
N ALA A 103 4.80 -25.43 27.38
CA ALA A 103 4.23 -24.75 26.22
C ALA A 103 4.60 -25.45 24.90
N ARG A 104 5.82 -25.98 24.78
CA ARG A 104 6.26 -26.73 23.60
C ARG A 104 5.53 -28.07 23.49
N MET A 105 5.29 -28.76 24.61
CA MET A 105 4.53 -30.01 24.64
C MET A 105 3.10 -29.80 24.14
N LYS A 106 2.41 -28.78 24.65
CA LYS A 106 1.04 -28.42 24.21
C LYS A 106 0.96 -28.14 22.71
N ILE A 107 1.96 -27.42 22.17
CA ILE A 107 2.05 -27.15 20.73
C ILE A 107 2.28 -28.46 19.95
N GLU A 108 3.21 -29.32 20.39
CA GLU A 108 3.48 -30.60 19.71
C GLU A 108 2.26 -31.52 19.71
N GLU A 109 1.51 -31.58 20.82
CA GLU A 109 0.26 -32.34 20.94
C GLU A 109 -0.82 -31.81 20.00
N THR A 110 -1.06 -30.49 20.01
CA THR A 110 -2.02 -29.86 19.10
C THR A 110 -1.66 -30.11 17.63
N ILE A 111 -0.38 -30.02 17.28
CA ILE A 111 0.08 -30.32 15.92
C ILE A 111 -0.14 -31.79 15.57
N LYS A 112 0.16 -32.74 16.47
CA LYS A 112 -0.07 -34.16 16.23
C LYS A 112 -1.54 -34.48 15.98
N THR A 113 -2.45 -33.85 16.71
CA THR A 113 -3.89 -34.11 16.60
C THR A 113 -4.50 -33.52 15.32
N TYR A 114 -4.12 -32.29 14.95
CA TYR A 114 -4.81 -31.55 13.89
C TYR A 114 -4.10 -31.55 12.53
N ILE A 115 -2.90 -32.15 12.44
CA ILE A 115 -2.17 -32.23 11.18
C ILE A 115 -2.94 -33.06 10.16
N GLY A 116 -3.14 -32.51 8.97
CA GLY A 116 -3.92 -33.17 7.90
C GLY A 116 -5.44 -32.95 7.97
N MET A 117 -5.96 -32.41 9.07
CA MET A 117 -7.37 -31.97 9.17
C MET A 117 -7.52 -30.48 8.88
N TYR A 118 -6.55 -29.68 9.33
CA TYR A 118 -6.58 -28.23 9.20
C TYR A 118 -5.33 -27.68 8.51
N PRO A 119 -5.46 -26.57 7.77
CA PRO A 119 -4.30 -25.88 7.22
C PRO A 119 -3.41 -25.33 8.35
N PHE A 120 -2.10 -25.23 8.10
CA PHE A 120 -1.13 -24.76 9.11
C PHE A 120 -1.45 -23.37 9.65
N LYS A 121 -2.16 -22.54 8.89
CA LYS A 121 -2.64 -21.23 9.36
C LYS A 121 -3.62 -21.36 10.52
N LYS A 122 -4.60 -22.26 10.42
CA LYS A 122 -5.58 -22.51 11.48
C LYS A 122 -4.94 -23.13 12.71
N ILE A 123 -4.02 -24.10 12.52
CA ILE A 123 -3.25 -24.70 13.61
C ILE A 123 -2.39 -23.65 14.32
N ALA A 124 -1.81 -22.72 13.56
CA ALA A 124 -1.01 -21.62 14.07
C ALA A 124 -1.83 -20.65 14.93
N GLU A 125 -3.05 -20.32 14.52
CA GLU A 125 -4.01 -19.52 15.30
C GLU A 125 -4.36 -20.20 16.63
N MET A 126 -4.68 -21.50 16.60
CA MET A 126 -4.99 -22.28 17.82
C MET A 126 -3.82 -22.32 18.81
N CYS A 127 -2.58 -22.39 18.30
CA CYS A 127 -1.38 -22.47 19.12
C CYS A 127 -0.78 -21.10 19.48
N GLY A 128 -1.27 -19.99 18.93
CA GLY A 128 -0.67 -18.66 19.09
C GLY A 128 0.74 -18.53 18.52
N ILE A 129 1.08 -19.27 17.46
CA ILE A 129 2.40 -19.23 16.80
C ILE A 129 2.28 -18.91 15.30
N SER A 130 3.40 -18.82 14.58
CA SER A 130 3.36 -18.63 13.12
C SER A 130 3.19 -19.96 12.38
N ALA A 131 2.51 -19.94 11.22
CA ALA A 131 2.36 -21.10 10.34
C ALA A 131 3.71 -21.70 9.90
N ARG A 132 4.73 -20.85 9.73
CA ARG A 132 6.11 -21.30 9.44
C ARG A 132 6.69 -22.10 10.61
N ARG A 133 6.41 -21.71 11.85
CA ARG A 133 6.84 -22.44 13.04
C ARG A 133 6.13 -23.78 13.15
N VAL A 134 4.81 -23.84 12.91
CA VAL A 134 4.04 -25.10 12.82
C VAL A 134 4.68 -26.06 11.83
N GLY A 135 4.95 -25.61 10.60
CA GLY A 135 5.57 -26.46 9.57
C GLY A 135 6.97 -26.96 9.94
N LYS A 136 7.76 -26.14 10.65
CA LYS A 136 9.06 -26.57 11.18
C LYS A 136 8.91 -27.66 12.26
N ILE A 137 7.95 -27.51 13.17
CA ILE A 137 7.68 -28.48 14.24
C ILE A 137 7.15 -29.79 13.65
N ALA A 138 6.21 -29.71 12.71
CA ALA A 138 5.70 -30.88 11.99
C ALA A 138 6.84 -31.67 11.32
N LYS A 139 7.78 -30.98 10.67
CA LYS A 139 8.98 -31.61 10.08
C LYS A 139 9.90 -32.25 11.14
N GLU A 140 10.11 -31.58 12.27
CA GLU A 140 10.88 -32.12 13.41
C GLU A 140 10.23 -33.39 14.00
N LEU A 141 8.89 -33.48 13.96
CA LEU A 141 8.12 -34.65 14.41
C LEU A 141 7.96 -35.74 13.35
N GLY A 142 8.50 -35.56 12.14
CA GLY A 142 8.31 -36.51 11.03
C GLY A 142 6.89 -36.50 10.43
N LEU A 143 6.05 -35.53 10.79
CA LEU A 143 4.68 -35.40 10.31
C LEU A 143 4.69 -34.60 9.01
N THR A 144 4.99 -35.26 7.90
CA THR A 144 5.05 -34.62 6.59
C THR A 144 3.70 -34.70 5.87
N VAL A 145 3.03 -33.55 5.73
CA VAL A 145 1.88 -33.40 4.83
C VAL A 145 2.38 -32.92 3.47
N SER A 146 2.01 -33.62 2.39
CA SER A 146 2.32 -33.22 1.01
C SER A 146 1.92 -31.76 0.77
N LYS A 147 2.72 -31.06 -0.03
CA LYS A 147 2.44 -29.67 -0.41
C LYS A 147 1.06 -29.56 -1.08
N GLU A 148 0.73 -30.53 -1.94
CA GLU A 148 -0.55 -30.59 -2.66
C GLU A 148 -1.73 -30.76 -1.71
N ALA A 149 -1.63 -31.71 -0.77
CA ALA A 149 -2.67 -31.93 0.25
C ALA A 149 -2.90 -30.68 1.11
N ARG A 150 -1.82 -29.95 1.44
CA ARG A 150 -1.90 -28.70 2.20
C ARG A 150 -2.53 -27.56 1.39
N ASN A 151 -2.17 -27.46 0.12
CA ASN A 151 -2.78 -26.48 -0.79
C ASN A 151 -4.27 -26.77 -0.94
N ARG A 152 -4.66 -28.03 -1.14
CA ARG A 152 -6.06 -28.46 -1.19
C ARG A 152 -6.84 -28.05 0.06
N MET A 153 -6.35 -28.35 1.27
CA MET A 153 -7.00 -27.91 2.52
C MET A 153 -7.10 -26.38 2.64
N THR A 154 -6.11 -25.66 2.10
CA THR A 154 -6.15 -24.19 2.09
C THR A 154 -7.20 -23.69 1.10
N SER A 155 -7.27 -24.28 -0.09
CA SER A 155 -8.28 -23.98 -1.11
C SER A 155 -9.69 -24.31 -0.63
N GLU A 156 -9.91 -25.46 0.00
CA GLU A 156 -11.20 -25.85 0.58
C GLU A 156 -11.63 -24.88 1.69
N ALA A 157 -10.72 -24.48 2.57
CA ALA A 157 -11.02 -23.51 3.62
C ALA A 157 -11.36 -22.13 3.05
N VAL A 158 -10.71 -21.74 1.94
CA VAL A 158 -11.01 -20.50 1.21
C VAL A 158 -12.35 -20.61 0.48
N ALA A 159 -12.65 -21.73 -0.18
CA ALA A 159 -13.92 -21.97 -0.85
C ALA A 159 -15.11 -21.93 0.11
N LYS A 160 -15.00 -22.58 1.29
CA LYS A 160 -16.03 -22.48 2.34
C LYS A 160 -16.22 -21.06 2.86
N ALA A 161 -15.14 -20.27 2.90
CA ALA A 161 -15.23 -18.86 3.24
C ALA A 161 -15.97 -18.06 2.16
N TYR A 162 -15.77 -18.37 0.86
CA TYR A 162 -16.57 -17.80 -0.23
C TYR A 162 -18.04 -18.20 -0.14
N GLU A 163 -18.35 -19.48 0.06
CA GLU A 163 -19.73 -19.97 0.20
C GLU A 163 -20.46 -19.28 1.36
N LEU A 164 -19.76 -19.06 2.48
CA LEU A 164 -20.32 -18.36 3.64
C LEU A 164 -20.57 -16.88 3.34
N GLU A 165 -19.67 -16.21 2.63
CA GLU A 165 -19.84 -14.81 2.21
C GLU A 165 -20.98 -14.66 1.19
N GLU A 166 -21.07 -15.54 0.19
CA GLU A 166 -22.21 -15.60 -0.74
C GLU A 166 -23.52 -15.85 0.01
N PHE A 167 -23.50 -16.73 1.01
CA PHE A 167 -24.65 -16.96 1.88
C PHE A 167 -25.06 -15.70 2.64
N TYR A 168 -24.11 -14.97 3.26
CA TYR A 168 -24.41 -13.71 3.95
C TYR A 168 -25.03 -12.68 3.01
N VAL A 169 -24.47 -12.51 1.81
CA VAL A 169 -25.01 -11.60 0.78
C VAL A 169 -26.41 -12.05 0.35
N SER A 170 -26.62 -13.33 0.09
CA SER A 170 -27.92 -13.88 -0.30
C SER A 170 -28.99 -13.69 0.77
N CYS A 171 -28.59 -13.71 2.04
CA CYS A 171 -29.45 -13.49 3.20
C CYS A 171 -29.62 -12.00 3.54
N GLY A 172 -29.04 -11.08 2.77
CA GLY A 172 -29.10 -9.64 3.02
C GLY A 172 -28.32 -9.17 4.26
N LEU A 173 -27.40 -9.99 4.76
CA LEU A 173 -26.51 -9.65 5.87
C LEU A 173 -25.24 -8.98 5.35
N SER A 174 -24.69 -8.07 6.16
CA SER A 174 -23.41 -7.43 5.84
C SER A 174 -22.28 -8.47 5.82
N PRO A 175 -21.42 -8.47 4.79
CA PRO A 175 -20.19 -9.29 4.76
C PRO A 175 -19.38 -9.12 6.05
N GLU A 176 -18.97 -10.22 6.68
CA GLU A 176 -18.17 -10.17 7.93
C GLU A 176 -16.68 -9.93 7.66
N MET A 177 -16.17 -10.28 6.47
CA MET A 177 -14.75 -10.04 6.14
C MET A 177 -14.47 -8.57 5.78
N GLU A 178 -13.82 -7.82 6.69
CA GLU A 178 -13.27 -6.47 6.41
C GLU A 178 -12.27 -6.44 5.25
N ARG A 179 -11.60 -7.57 4.99
CA ARG A 179 -10.62 -7.69 3.90
C ARG A 179 -11.36 -8.18 2.66
N LYS A 180 -11.57 -7.29 1.66
CA LYS A 180 -11.86 -7.73 0.29
C LYS A 180 -10.85 -8.81 -0.08
N LEU A 181 -11.30 -10.06 -0.22
CA LEU A 181 -10.46 -11.17 -0.66
C LEU A 181 -9.78 -10.70 -1.94
N GLY A 182 -8.44 -10.60 -1.87
CA GLY A 182 -7.67 -9.83 -2.82
C GLY A 182 -8.02 -10.23 -4.23
N SER A 183 -8.40 -9.25 -5.05
CA SER A 183 -8.54 -9.35 -6.50
C SER A 183 -7.50 -10.33 -7.03
N ASP A 184 -7.92 -11.36 -7.77
CA ASP A 184 -7.02 -12.39 -8.26
C ASP A 184 -5.82 -11.71 -8.94
N LYS A 185 -4.66 -11.77 -8.26
CA LYS A 185 -3.47 -11.04 -8.69
C LYS A 185 -2.99 -11.54 -10.04
N SER A 186 -3.22 -12.81 -10.34
CA SER A 186 -2.91 -13.39 -11.65
C SER A 186 -3.83 -12.78 -12.70
N ARG A 187 -5.13 -12.72 -12.44
CA ARG A 187 -6.12 -12.11 -13.32
C ARG A 187 -5.86 -10.62 -13.55
N LEU A 188 -5.66 -9.85 -12.49
CA LEU A 188 -5.30 -8.43 -12.57
C LEU A 188 -4.03 -8.18 -13.40
N ASN A 189 -3.00 -8.99 -13.21
CA ASN A 189 -1.78 -8.88 -14.00
C ASN A 189 -2.03 -9.23 -15.47
N MET A 190 -2.92 -10.19 -15.75
CA MET A 190 -3.33 -10.53 -17.12
C MET A 190 -4.12 -9.39 -17.77
N GLU A 191 -5.10 -8.82 -17.06
CA GLU A 191 -5.86 -7.65 -17.53
C GLU A 191 -4.94 -6.47 -17.84
N TYR A 192 -3.97 -6.18 -16.96
CA TYR A 192 -2.96 -5.14 -17.18
C TYR A 192 -2.13 -5.41 -18.43
N ARG A 193 -1.63 -6.63 -18.60
CA ARG A 193 -0.81 -7.05 -19.73
C ARG A 193 -1.58 -7.01 -21.05
N LEU A 194 -2.85 -7.38 -21.05
CA LEU A 194 -3.71 -7.28 -22.22
C LEU A 194 -3.98 -5.80 -22.57
N ARG A 195 -4.14 -4.93 -21.56
CA ARG A 195 -4.27 -3.49 -21.79
C ARG A 195 -3.00 -2.86 -22.39
N GLU A 196 -1.81 -3.24 -21.90
CA GLU A 196 -0.54 -2.79 -22.49
C GLU A 196 -0.38 -3.23 -23.95
N ASP A 197 -0.86 -4.43 -24.29
CA ASP A 197 -0.83 -4.95 -25.66
C ASP A 197 -1.90 -4.33 -26.57
N GLY A 198 -2.77 -3.45 -26.05
CA GLY A 198 -3.79 -2.73 -26.83
C GLY A 198 -5.17 -3.39 -26.89
N TYR A 199 -5.44 -4.41 -26.07
CA TYR A 199 -6.79 -4.95 -25.91
C TYR A 199 -7.63 -4.06 -24.99
N PHE A 200 -8.93 -3.99 -25.25
CA PHE A 200 -9.88 -3.28 -24.40
C PHE A 200 -10.36 -4.22 -23.29
N VAL A 201 -9.85 -3.98 -22.08
CA VAL A 201 -10.13 -4.80 -20.90
C VAL A 201 -10.82 -3.96 -19.82
N THR A 202 -12.08 -4.27 -19.56
CA THR A 202 -12.84 -3.72 -18.43
C THR A 202 -12.55 -4.55 -17.18
N HIS A 203 -12.18 -3.88 -16.08
CA HIS A 203 -11.82 -4.57 -14.85
C HIS A 203 -13.00 -5.38 -14.30
N GLY A 204 -12.79 -6.67 -14.03
CA GLY A 204 -13.83 -7.55 -13.50
C GLY A 204 -14.82 -8.10 -14.53
N CYS A 205 -14.63 -7.79 -15.82
CA CYS A 205 -15.38 -8.43 -16.91
C CYS A 205 -14.59 -9.62 -17.48
N ASP A 206 -15.31 -10.63 -17.97
CA ASP A 206 -14.71 -11.77 -18.69
C ASP A 206 -14.49 -11.46 -20.17
N VAL A 207 -15.21 -10.48 -20.73
CA VAL A 207 -15.10 -10.12 -22.16
C VAL A 207 -13.96 -9.13 -22.36
N VAL A 208 -13.06 -9.46 -23.30
CA VAL A 208 -11.95 -8.63 -23.74
C VAL A 208 -12.16 -8.30 -25.21
N TYR A 209 -12.18 -7.01 -25.56
CA TYR A 209 -12.35 -6.62 -26.96
C TYR A 209 -11.01 -6.37 -27.65
N PHE A 210 -10.91 -6.74 -28.92
CA PHE A 210 -9.76 -6.40 -29.77
C PHE A 210 -10.24 -5.70 -31.04
N SER A 211 -9.47 -4.74 -31.54
CA SER A 211 -9.71 -4.15 -32.86
C SER A 211 -9.19 -5.08 -33.96
N PRO A 212 -9.83 -5.17 -35.13
CA PRO A 212 -9.32 -5.93 -36.27
C PRO A 212 -7.91 -5.51 -36.71
N ARG A 213 -7.48 -4.28 -36.40
CA ARG A 213 -6.15 -3.75 -36.72
C ARG A 213 -5.08 -4.08 -35.67
N LEU A 214 -5.48 -4.66 -34.53
CA LEU A 214 -4.58 -5.01 -33.43
C LEU A 214 -3.74 -6.25 -33.79
N LYS A 215 -2.44 -6.20 -33.50
CA LYS A 215 -1.58 -7.39 -33.61
C LYS A 215 -1.89 -8.35 -32.46
N ARG A 216 -2.68 -9.38 -32.76
CA ARG A 216 -3.06 -10.42 -31.80
C ARG A 216 -1.86 -11.20 -31.24
N HIS A 217 -1.99 -11.65 -29.99
CA HIS A 217 -0.93 -12.33 -29.26
C HIS A 217 -1.41 -13.71 -28.74
N PRO A 218 -1.43 -14.76 -29.60
CA PRO A 218 -2.16 -16.01 -29.35
C PRO A 218 -1.78 -16.74 -28.05
N VAL A 219 -0.49 -16.71 -27.66
CA VAL A 219 -0.03 -17.34 -26.41
C VAL A 219 -0.62 -16.64 -25.18
N ARG A 220 -0.79 -15.32 -25.24
CA ARG A 220 -1.33 -14.53 -24.12
C ARG A 220 -2.84 -14.68 -24.05
N GLU A 221 -3.50 -14.68 -25.21
CA GLU A 221 -4.93 -14.96 -25.32
C GLU A 221 -5.27 -16.34 -24.75
N ARG A 222 -4.52 -17.40 -25.12
CA ARG A 222 -4.72 -18.74 -24.55
C ARG A 222 -4.61 -18.76 -23.03
N HIS A 223 -3.60 -18.12 -22.44
CA HIS A 223 -3.48 -18.04 -20.98
C HIS A 223 -4.61 -17.23 -20.33
N ALA A 224 -5.16 -16.24 -21.03
CA ALA A 224 -6.30 -15.46 -20.57
C ALA A 224 -7.61 -16.25 -20.69
N GLU A 225 -7.78 -17.05 -21.74
CA GLU A 225 -8.89 -18.00 -21.91
C GLU A 225 -8.88 -19.09 -20.84
N GLU A 226 -7.70 -19.62 -20.48
CA GLU A 226 -7.53 -20.53 -19.33
C GLU A 226 -7.95 -19.87 -17.99
N MET A 227 -7.94 -18.53 -17.91
CA MET A 227 -8.44 -17.75 -16.77
C MET A 227 -9.91 -17.31 -16.93
N GLY A 228 -10.62 -17.80 -17.96
CA GLY A 228 -12.03 -17.53 -18.21
C GLY A 228 -12.34 -16.29 -19.03
N MET A 229 -11.34 -15.62 -19.62
CA MET A 229 -11.56 -14.46 -20.49
C MET A 229 -12.00 -14.88 -21.89
N VAL A 230 -12.87 -14.09 -22.52
CA VAL A 230 -13.41 -14.32 -23.85
C VAL A 230 -13.04 -13.16 -24.76
N PHE A 231 -12.38 -13.44 -25.88
CA PHE A 231 -11.97 -12.43 -26.84
C PHE A 231 -13.03 -12.21 -27.90
N VAL A 232 -13.51 -10.97 -28.01
CA VAL A 232 -14.54 -10.56 -28.96
C VAL A 232 -14.00 -9.44 -29.83
N GLU A 233 -14.25 -9.50 -31.13
CA GLU A 233 -13.92 -8.40 -32.03
C GLU A 233 -14.77 -7.18 -31.67
N TYR A 234 -14.13 -6.00 -31.60
CA TYR A 234 -14.85 -4.78 -31.28
C TYR A 234 -15.84 -4.45 -32.41
N PRO A 235 -17.15 -4.30 -32.14
CA PRO A 235 -18.12 -4.01 -33.18
C PRO A 235 -17.92 -2.59 -33.73
N GLU A 236 -17.26 -2.48 -34.89
CA GLU A 236 -17.02 -1.20 -35.59
C GLU A 236 -18.33 -0.61 -36.18
N ASP A 237 -19.38 -1.42 -36.35
CA ASP A 237 -20.67 -1.03 -36.94
C ASP A 237 -21.45 0.02 -36.13
N CYS A 238 -21.05 0.32 -34.89
CA CYS A 238 -21.64 1.39 -34.08
C CYS A 238 -21.20 2.82 -34.51
N LEU A 239 -20.30 2.96 -35.49
CA LEU A 239 -19.78 4.26 -35.96
C LEU A 239 -20.23 4.62 -37.39
N ALA A 240 -21.06 3.80 -38.02
CA ALA A 240 -21.41 3.93 -39.44
C ALA A 240 -22.89 4.28 -39.66
N THR A 241 -23.38 5.35 -39.04
CA THR A 241 -24.59 6.04 -39.51
C THR A 241 -24.44 7.55 -39.37
N GLU A 242 -24.49 8.20 -40.53
CA GLU A 242 -24.94 9.58 -40.77
C GLU A 242 -23.96 10.72 -40.45
N ASP A 243 -23.36 11.24 -41.52
CA ASP A 243 -23.18 12.66 -41.83
C ASP A 243 -23.24 13.61 -40.63
N ASN A 244 -22.15 13.66 -39.86
CA ASN A 244 -21.82 14.81 -39.03
C ASN A 244 -20.37 15.20 -39.33
N GLU A 245 -20.18 16.30 -40.07
CA GLU A 245 -18.90 17.04 -40.19
C GLU A 245 -18.45 17.66 -38.83
N GLY A 246 -18.78 17.03 -37.69
CA GLY A 246 -18.60 17.59 -36.35
C GLY A 246 -18.24 16.59 -35.25
N ALA A 247 -17.86 15.35 -35.59
CA ALA A 247 -17.43 14.38 -34.59
C ALA A 247 -16.00 13.90 -34.86
N GLN A 248 -15.02 14.67 -34.36
CA GLN A 248 -13.69 14.12 -34.11
C GLN A 248 -13.83 12.94 -33.14
N ALA A 249 -13.26 11.79 -33.52
CA ALA A 249 -13.16 10.61 -32.66
C ALA A 249 -12.63 10.99 -31.27
N PRO A 250 -12.97 10.25 -30.20
CA PRO A 250 -12.49 10.54 -28.85
C PRO A 250 -11.02 10.13 -28.73
N GLU A 251 -10.16 10.84 -29.43
CA GLU A 251 -8.72 10.81 -29.25
C GLU A 251 -8.44 11.41 -27.87
N ASN A 252 -8.17 10.55 -26.91
CA ASN A 252 -7.56 10.89 -25.62
C ASN A 252 -8.43 11.67 -24.61
N LEU A 253 -9.55 11.09 -24.15
CA LEU A 253 -10.26 11.54 -22.94
C LEU A 253 -9.49 11.34 -21.61
N ILE A 254 -8.23 10.88 -21.65
CA ILE A 254 -7.35 10.80 -20.48
C ILE A 254 -6.34 11.97 -20.43
N ASN A 255 -6.28 12.85 -21.44
CA ASN A 255 -5.43 14.05 -21.41
C ASN A 255 -6.17 15.39 -21.58
N SER A 256 -7.50 15.40 -21.75
CA SER A 256 -8.27 16.65 -21.64
C SER A 256 -8.42 17.01 -20.16
N SER A 257 -7.62 17.96 -19.66
CA SER A 257 -7.69 18.48 -18.28
C SER A 257 -8.95 19.32 -18.00
N ILE A 258 -10.00 19.16 -18.81
CA ILE A 258 -11.19 19.99 -18.87
C ILE A 258 -12.41 19.06 -18.78
N MET A 259 -13.30 19.35 -17.83
CA MET A 259 -14.56 18.66 -17.59
C MET A 259 -15.71 19.57 -18.04
N VAL A 260 -16.64 19.08 -18.86
CA VAL A 260 -17.80 19.87 -19.31
C VAL A 260 -19.00 19.59 -18.41
N ILE A 261 -19.63 20.63 -17.87
CA ILE A 261 -20.82 20.53 -17.03
C ILE A 261 -21.93 21.41 -17.60
N THR A 262 -23.12 20.84 -17.82
CA THR A 262 -24.30 21.56 -18.30
C THR A 262 -25.36 21.67 -17.20
N GLY A 263 -25.91 22.86 -17.01
CA GLY A 263 -26.96 23.09 -16.01
C GLY A 263 -27.48 24.51 -15.97
N LYS A 264 -28.36 24.78 -15.01
CA LYS A 264 -29.00 26.08 -14.81
C LYS A 264 -28.24 26.91 -13.78
N ILE A 265 -27.99 28.18 -14.07
CA ILE A 265 -27.38 29.11 -13.10
C ILE A 265 -28.41 29.50 -12.04
N THR A 266 -28.11 29.19 -10.77
CA THR A 266 -28.98 29.48 -9.63
C THR A 266 -28.56 30.75 -8.90
N GLU A 267 -27.27 31.02 -8.84
CA GLU A 267 -26.73 32.18 -8.14
C GLU A 267 -25.46 32.70 -8.83
N VAL A 268 -25.33 34.03 -8.88
CA VAL A 268 -24.12 34.72 -9.34
C VAL A 268 -23.66 35.64 -8.22
N CYS A 269 -22.50 35.33 -7.63
CA CYS A 269 -21.95 36.08 -6.51
C CYS A 269 -21.37 37.44 -6.96
N PRO A 270 -21.22 38.42 -6.05
CA PRO A 270 -20.55 39.68 -6.36
C PRO A 270 -19.08 39.45 -6.76
N ILE A 271 -18.57 40.31 -7.65
CA ILE A 271 -17.19 40.24 -8.13
C ILE A 271 -16.24 40.54 -6.95
N ARG A 272 -15.29 39.65 -6.71
CA ARG A 272 -14.18 39.84 -5.78
C ARG A 272 -12.98 40.35 -6.53
N GLU A 273 -12.36 41.40 -6.01
CA GLU A 273 -11.14 41.97 -6.56
C GLU A 273 -10.05 42.08 -5.50
N GLY A 274 -8.80 42.02 -5.95
CA GLY A 274 -7.66 42.20 -5.08
C GLY A 274 -6.39 42.54 -5.86
N ASN A 275 -5.44 43.16 -5.19
CA ASN A 275 -4.12 43.45 -5.75
C ASN A 275 -3.09 42.55 -5.06
N LYS A 276 -2.30 41.80 -5.85
CA LYS A 276 -1.16 41.04 -5.34
C LYS A 276 0.04 41.23 -6.27
N ASN A 277 1.14 41.76 -5.73
CA ASN A 277 2.38 42.03 -6.46
C ASN A 277 2.17 42.93 -7.70
N GLY A 278 1.28 43.93 -7.62
CA GLY A 278 1.02 44.86 -8.72
C GLY A 278 0.12 44.31 -9.83
N HIS A 279 -0.36 43.08 -9.71
CA HIS A 279 -1.39 42.54 -10.59
C HIS A 279 -2.75 42.59 -9.89
N ASP A 280 -3.67 43.34 -10.50
CA ASP A 280 -5.08 43.35 -10.12
C ASP A 280 -5.74 42.08 -10.67
N TRP A 281 -6.43 41.35 -9.80
CA TRP A 281 -7.22 40.19 -10.18
C TRP A 281 -8.69 40.42 -9.83
N LYS A 282 -9.57 39.95 -10.70
CA LYS A 282 -11.02 39.94 -10.51
C LYS A 282 -11.52 38.51 -10.66
N VAL A 283 -12.36 38.05 -9.75
CA VAL A 283 -12.97 36.72 -9.77
C VAL A 283 -14.44 36.83 -9.41
N GLN A 284 -15.29 36.17 -10.19
CA GLN A 284 -16.70 36.02 -9.91
C GLN A 284 -17.02 34.54 -9.71
N ASP A 285 -17.72 34.21 -8.63
CA ASP A 285 -18.16 32.85 -8.34
C ASP A 285 -19.60 32.69 -8.83
N CYS A 286 -19.90 31.60 -9.52
CA CYS A 286 -21.23 31.27 -10.02
C CYS A 286 -21.62 29.86 -9.55
N VAL A 287 -22.91 29.66 -9.32
CA VAL A 287 -23.49 28.39 -8.88
C VAL A 287 -24.38 27.85 -9.99
N LEU A 288 -24.11 26.61 -10.37
CA LEU A 288 -24.84 25.88 -11.40
C LEU A 288 -25.46 24.62 -10.82
N GLU A 289 -26.72 24.41 -11.17
CA GLU A 289 -27.51 23.25 -10.80
C GLU A 289 -27.66 22.31 -12.00
N ILE A 290 -27.22 21.07 -11.85
CA ILE A 290 -27.29 20.04 -12.89
C ILE A 290 -28.62 19.29 -12.72
N PRO A 291 -29.53 19.33 -13.71
CA PRO A 291 -30.78 18.57 -13.65
C PRO A 291 -30.49 17.08 -13.87
N GLY A 292 -30.88 16.19 -12.95
CA GLY A 292 -30.56 14.76 -13.13
C GLY A 292 -30.89 13.75 -12.02
N GLY A 293 -31.85 13.99 -11.11
CA GLY A 293 -32.28 12.97 -10.14
C GLY A 293 -33.19 13.52 -9.02
N GLU A 294 -33.60 12.68 -8.07
CA GLU A 294 -34.40 13.08 -6.88
C GLU A 294 -33.75 14.20 -6.04
N LYS A 295 -32.45 14.42 -6.19
CA LYS A 295 -31.70 15.55 -5.61
C LYS A 295 -30.80 16.19 -6.67
N PRO A 296 -30.94 17.49 -6.95
CA PRO A 296 -30.09 18.17 -7.93
C PRO A 296 -28.65 18.29 -7.41
N GLN A 297 -27.69 18.11 -8.32
CA GLN A 297 -26.28 18.33 -8.01
C GLN A 297 -25.94 19.80 -8.22
N ILE A 298 -25.24 20.40 -7.25
CA ILE A 298 -24.88 21.81 -7.27
C ILE A 298 -23.36 21.92 -7.39
N CYS A 299 -22.88 22.69 -8.36
CA CYS A 299 -21.48 22.95 -8.59
C CYS A 299 -21.18 24.44 -8.50
N VAL A 300 -20.12 24.80 -7.78
CA VAL A 300 -19.58 26.16 -7.73
C VAL A 300 -18.37 26.22 -8.65
N PHE A 301 -18.33 27.24 -9.51
CA PHE A 301 -17.20 27.52 -10.39
C PHE A 301 -16.87 29.01 -10.43
N ASN A 302 -15.65 29.32 -10.84
CA ASN A 302 -15.09 30.66 -10.78
C ASN A 302 -14.75 31.14 -12.20
N VAL A 303 -15.17 32.36 -12.53
CA VAL A 303 -14.81 33.08 -13.75
C VAL A 303 -13.76 34.13 -13.42
N PHE A 304 -12.65 34.15 -14.17
CA PHE A 304 -11.48 34.98 -13.85
C PHE A 304 -11.28 36.14 -14.84
N GLY A 305 -10.98 37.33 -14.33
CA GLY A 305 -10.52 38.50 -15.09
C GLY A 305 -11.48 38.94 -16.18
N ASP A 306 -10.94 39.17 -17.38
CA ASP A 306 -11.67 39.69 -18.54
C ASP A 306 -12.79 38.76 -19.02
N ASN A 307 -12.75 37.47 -18.67
CA ASN A 307 -13.79 36.52 -19.04
C ASN A 307 -15.11 36.78 -18.32
N ILE A 308 -15.09 37.50 -17.19
CA ILE A 308 -16.30 37.89 -16.46
C ILE A 308 -17.21 38.74 -17.35
N GLY A 309 -16.65 39.78 -17.97
CA GLY A 309 -17.40 40.65 -18.89
C GLY A 309 -17.76 39.96 -20.20
N LYS A 310 -16.91 39.05 -20.70
CA LYS A 310 -17.17 38.30 -21.95
C LYS A 310 -18.32 37.31 -21.82
N PHE A 311 -18.37 36.55 -20.74
CA PHE A 311 -19.42 35.54 -20.55
C PHE A 311 -20.73 36.18 -20.09
N ASN A 312 -20.65 37.25 -19.28
CA ASN A 312 -21.80 38.02 -18.78
C ASN A 312 -22.94 37.12 -18.25
N ILE A 313 -22.57 36.14 -17.42
CA ILE A 313 -23.46 35.08 -16.93
C ILE A 313 -24.57 35.69 -16.06
N GLN A 314 -25.82 35.33 -16.35
CA GLN A 314 -26.99 35.80 -15.58
C GLN A 314 -27.68 34.65 -14.82
N VAL A 315 -28.35 35.01 -13.72
CA VAL A 315 -29.16 34.05 -12.95
C VAL A 315 -30.31 33.55 -13.81
N GLY A 316 -30.51 32.23 -13.84
CA GLY A 316 -31.59 31.57 -14.57
C GLY A 316 -31.20 31.05 -15.97
N GLU A 317 -30.00 31.36 -16.47
CA GLU A 317 -29.52 30.87 -17.78
C GLU A 317 -29.18 29.37 -17.74
N GLN A 318 -29.38 28.68 -18.86
CA GLN A 318 -28.93 27.30 -19.08
C GLN A 318 -27.60 27.34 -19.84
N LEU A 319 -26.52 26.88 -19.21
CA LEU A 319 -25.16 26.99 -19.73
C LEU A 319 -24.44 25.64 -19.70
N SER A 320 -23.60 25.41 -20.71
CA SER A 320 -22.56 24.38 -20.68
C SER A 320 -21.22 25.05 -20.38
N VAL A 321 -20.57 24.62 -19.30
CA VAL A 321 -19.36 25.24 -18.76
C VAL A 321 -18.21 24.25 -18.79
N ASP A 322 -17.11 24.66 -19.40
CA ASP A 322 -15.86 23.92 -19.45
C ASP A 322 -15.02 24.25 -18.21
N ILE A 323 -14.89 23.29 -17.32
CA ILE A 323 -14.26 23.44 -16.00
C ILE A 323 -12.89 22.78 -15.99
N GLN A 324 -11.88 23.58 -15.70
CA GLN A 324 -10.56 23.09 -15.33
C GLN A 324 -10.47 22.99 -13.79
N MET A 325 -10.29 21.76 -13.28
CA MET A 325 -10.16 21.51 -11.84
C MET A 325 -8.71 21.65 -11.39
N SER A 326 -8.51 22.38 -10.30
CA SER A 326 -7.21 22.52 -9.64
C SER A 326 -7.39 22.46 -8.12
N ALA A 327 -6.32 22.15 -7.38
CA ALA A 327 -6.35 22.13 -5.93
C ALA A 327 -5.40 23.20 -5.37
N ASN A 328 -5.90 24.03 -4.47
CA ASN A 328 -5.14 25.09 -3.82
C ASN A 328 -5.03 24.81 -2.32
N LYS A 329 -3.91 25.20 -1.73
CA LYS A 329 -3.68 25.11 -0.28
C LYS A 329 -3.95 26.48 0.36
N GLY A 330 -4.89 26.51 1.31
CA GLY A 330 -5.25 27.70 2.08
C GLY A 330 -4.14 28.13 3.05
N LYS A 331 -4.26 29.37 3.56
CA LYS A 331 -3.33 29.92 4.56
C LYS A 331 -3.38 29.16 5.89
N ASP A 332 -4.50 28.52 6.18
CA ASP A 332 -4.76 27.61 7.30
C ASP A 332 -4.21 26.19 7.07
N GLY A 333 -3.63 25.92 5.89
CA GLY A 333 -3.03 24.64 5.53
C GLY A 333 -4.02 23.60 4.98
N ARG A 334 -5.32 23.91 4.91
CA ARG A 334 -6.34 23.03 4.32
C ARG A 334 -6.33 23.11 2.79
N TRP A 335 -6.62 22.01 2.13
CA TRP A 335 -6.77 21.97 0.68
C TRP A 335 -8.21 22.23 0.29
N PHE A 336 -8.41 23.00 -0.79
CA PHE A 336 -9.72 23.23 -1.38
C PHE A 336 -9.64 23.09 -2.90
N GLY A 337 -10.73 22.61 -3.50
CA GLY A 337 -10.89 22.55 -4.95
C GLY A 337 -11.12 23.93 -5.53
N ASN A 338 -10.60 24.16 -6.73
CA ASN A 338 -10.77 25.38 -7.51
C ASN A 338 -11.21 24.97 -8.92
N ASN A 339 -12.47 25.23 -9.21
CA ASN A 339 -13.14 24.89 -10.45
C ASN A 339 -13.17 26.13 -11.34
N ARG A 340 -12.22 26.25 -12.26
CA ARG A 340 -12.10 27.43 -13.13
C ARG A 340 -12.85 27.23 -14.43
N ALA A 341 -13.75 28.16 -14.78
CA ALA A 341 -14.39 28.18 -16.09
C ALA A 341 -13.40 28.66 -17.17
N MET A 342 -13.22 27.84 -18.19
CA MET A 342 -12.37 28.11 -19.35
C MET A 342 -13.19 28.66 -20.51
N GLU A 343 -14.32 28.01 -20.79
CA GLU A 343 -15.26 28.37 -21.84
C GLU A 343 -16.70 28.17 -21.35
N VAL A 344 -17.62 28.96 -21.90
CA VAL A 344 -19.05 28.94 -21.54
C VAL A 344 -19.87 29.04 -22.81
N THR A 345 -20.72 28.05 -23.04
CA THR A 345 -21.63 27.99 -24.19
C THR A 345 -23.08 28.05 -23.70
N ARG A 346 -23.90 28.89 -24.35
CA ARG A 346 -25.34 28.97 -24.08
C ARG A 346 -26.05 27.80 -24.77
N VAL A 347 -26.91 27.10 -24.04
CA VAL A 347 -27.70 25.96 -24.53
C VAL A 347 -29.12 26.40 -24.83
#